data_AF-A0A970YY70-F1
#
_entry.id   AF-A0A970YY70-F1
#
_cell.length_a   1.000
_cell.length_b   1.000
_cell.length_c   1.000
_cell.angle_alpha   90.00
_cell.angle_beta   90.00
_cell.angle_gamma   90.00
#
_symmetry.space_group_name_H-M   'P 1'
#
loop_
_entity.id
_entity.type
_entity.pdbx_description
1 polymer ?
#
loop_
_entity_poly.entity_id
_entity_poly.type
_entity_poly.pdbx_seq_one_letter_code
_entity_poly.pdbx_strand_id
1 'polypeptide(L)'
;MLVFENYRGWNLRKAVFLLCILVLTSKAFAQESDSTNSYWMTLGFFINPVDNSELTGNFDLNYKIKDFFYKVGFFAQGGVLKQFGESGYSFRKIDISIGKRILSEWFHSSLFIGPTFIYGEKEQTMTNYTTFNTVGLEANLQLLLRIANEVGIGFGIYGNINYEHSFAGASLYITIGNGK
;
A
#
# COMPACT_ATOMS: atom_id res chain seq x y z
N MET A 1 -25.59 17.85 -17.23
CA MET A 1 -24.73 16.99 -18.06
C MET A 1 -23.34 17.62 -18.03
N LEU A 2 -22.51 17.26 -17.06
CA LEU A 2 -21.14 17.79 -16.91
C LEU A 2 -20.19 16.80 -17.58
N VAL A 3 -19.55 17.27 -18.64
CA VAL A 3 -18.52 16.55 -19.40
C VAL A 3 -17.24 16.59 -18.57
N PHE A 4 -16.83 15.45 -18.00
CA PHE A 4 -15.49 15.29 -17.45
C PHE A 4 -14.52 15.01 -18.59
N GLU A 5 -13.91 16.07 -19.10
CA GLU A 5 -12.78 15.99 -20.02
C GLU A 5 -11.57 15.32 -19.35
N ASN A 6 -11.07 14.27 -20.00
CA ASN A 6 -9.65 13.89 -20.12
C ASN A 6 -8.72 14.23 -18.93
N TYR A 7 -8.73 13.41 -17.88
CA TYR A 7 -7.58 13.27 -16.98
C TYR A 7 -6.49 12.41 -17.65
N ARG A 8 -5.87 12.97 -18.71
CA ARG A 8 -4.70 12.39 -19.37
C ARG A 8 -3.45 12.83 -18.61
N GLY A 9 -2.83 11.88 -17.90
CA GLY A 9 -1.40 11.94 -17.56
C GLY A 9 -1.04 12.56 -16.22
N TRP A 10 -1.48 11.97 -15.11
CA TRP A 10 -0.74 12.11 -13.85
C TRP A 10 0.57 11.33 -13.99
N ASN A 11 1.63 12.03 -14.43
CA ASN A 11 2.94 11.45 -14.68
C ASN A 11 3.46 10.77 -13.41
N LEU A 12 3.75 9.47 -13.46
CA LEU A 12 4.35 8.67 -12.37
C LEU A 12 5.53 9.39 -11.68
N ARG A 13 6.30 10.17 -12.44
CA ARG A 13 7.40 11.01 -11.94
C ARG A 13 6.94 12.08 -10.94
N LYS A 14 5.77 12.70 -11.14
CA LYS A 14 5.18 13.70 -10.23
C LYS A 14 4.64 13.06 -8.96
N ALA A 15 4.03 11.88 -9.07
CA ALA A 15 3.57 11.10 -7.91
C ALA A 15 4.76 10.65 -7.05
N VAL A 16 5.81 10.12 -7.68
CA VAL A 16 7.08 9.77 -7.00
C VAL A 16 7.73 10.99 -6.38
N PHE A 17 7.74 12.14 -7.06
CA PHE A 17 8.29 13.38 -6.53
C PHE A 17 7.52 13.89 -5.29
N LEU A 18 6.19 13.88 -5.34
CA LEU A 18 5.35 14.24 -4.19
C LEU A 18 5.52 13.25 -3.03
N LEU A 19 5.64 11.96 -3.32
CA LEU A 19 5.92 10.93 -2.32
C LEU A 19 7.31 11.15 -1.67
N CYS A 20 8.32 11.49 -2.48
CA CYS A 20 9.65 11.84 -1.99
C CYS A 20 9.62 13.10 -1.12
N ILE A 21 8.88 14.14 -1.50
CA ILE A 21 8.69 15.35 -0.66
C ILE A 21 8.02 14.96 0.65
N LEU A 22 6.96 14.16 0.61
CA LEU A 22 6.25 13.72 1.81
C LEU A 22 7.18 12.96 2.76
N VAL A 23 7.96 12.00 2.22
CA VAL A 23 8.96 11.22 2.96
C VAL A 23 10.11 12.08 3.51
N LEU A 24 10.56 13.09 2.76
CA LEU A 24 11.60 14.02 3.23
C LEU A 24 11.07 14.94 4.34
N THR A 25 9.84 15.45 4.20
CA THR A 25 9.21 16.30 5.23
C THR A 25 8.89 15.52 6.50
N SER A 26 8.50 14.25 6.39
CA SER A 26 8.29 13.39 7.57
C SER A 26 9.60 13.07 8.29
N LYS A 27 10.73 12.96 7.58
CA LYS A 27 12.05 12.78 8.19
C LYS A 27 12.55 14.04 8.90
N ALA A 28 12.35 15.22 8.30
CA ALA A 28 12.78 16.50 8.89
C ALA A 28 12.07 16.81 10.22
N PHE A 29 10.81 16.38 10.38
CA PHE A 29 10.03 16.58 11.62
C PHE A 29 10.28 15.52 12.70
N ALA A 30 10.99 14.42 12.38
CA ALA A 30 11.08 13.24 13.25
C ALA A 30 12.50 12.93 13.76
N GLN A 31 13.46 13.81 13.49
CA GLN A 31 14.85 13.68 13.94
C GLN A 31 15.16 14.43 15.26
N GLU A 32 14.14 14.95 15.96
CA GLU A 32 14.27 15.38 17.36
C GLU A 32 14.17 14.18 18.30
N SER A 33 15.18 14.03 19.17
CA SER A 33 15.29 12.93 20.14
C SER A 33 14.09 12.81 21.08
N ASP A 34 13.43 13.95 21.38
CA ASP A 34 12.27 14.07 22.27
C ASP A 34 10.92 13.88 21.59
N SER A 35 10.87 13.60 20.28
CA SER A 35 9.58 13.42 19.62
C SER A 35 8.90 12.11 20.05
N THR A 36 7.63 12.22 20.47
CA THR A 36 6.69 11.09 20.69
C THR A 36 6.16 10.50 19.37
N ASN A 37 6.67 10.99 18.24
CA ASN A 37 6.25 10.62 16.91
C ASN A 37 6.86 9.26 16.54
N SER A 38 5.99 8.31 16.24
CA SER A 38 6.34 6.98 15.76
C SER A 38 6.08 6.92 14.26
N TYR A 39 7.04 6.37 13.49
CA TYR A 39 6.85 6.14 12.06
C TYR A 39 7.57 4.88 11.60
N TRP A 40 6.99 4.23 10.59
CA TRP A 40 7.62 3.10 9.93
C TRP A 40 7.12 2.98 8.49
N MET A 41 7.95 2.36 7.67
CA MET A 41 7.68 2.08 6.28
C MET A 41 7.64 0.57 6.11
N THR A 42 6.61 0.08 5.41
CA THR A 42 6.48 -1.34 5.08
C THR A 42 6.61 -1.50 3.58
N LEU A 43 7.56 -2.34 3.16
CA LEU A 43 7.66 -2.84 1.80
C LEU A 43 7.16 -4.26 1.81
N GLY A 44 6.26 -4.60 0.91
CA GLY A 44 5.82 -5.97 0.78
C GLY A 44 5.66 -6.45 -0.63
N PHE A 45 5.70 -7.76 -0.72
CA PHE A 45 5.66 -8.47 -1.99
C PHE A 45 4.94 -9.80 -1.82
N PHE A 46 4.29 -10.22 -2.90
CA PHE A 46 3.73 -11.54 -3.05
C PHE A 46 3.91 -11.99 -4.50
N ILE A 47 4.32 -13.24 -4.67
CA ILE A 47 4.43 -13.90 -5.97
C ILE A 47 3.45 -15.06 -5.90
N ASN A 48 2.48 -15.11 -6.83
CA ASN A 48 1.57 -16.24 -6.90
C ASN A 48 2.37 -17.52 -7.22
N PRO A 49 2.38 -18.52 -6.31
CA PRO A 49 3.22 -19.71 -6.46
C PRO A 49 2.74 -20.68 -7.54
N VAL A 50 1.50 -20.53 -8.04
CA VAL A 50 0.93 -21.46 -9.04
C VAL A 50 1.52 -21.19 -10.42
N ASP A 51 1.54 -19.92 -10.85
CA ASP A 51 1.95 -19.56 -12.22
C ASP A 51 3.16 -18.62 -12.30
N ASN A 52 3.70 -18.13 -11.17
CA ASN A 52 4.81 -17.15 -11.08
C ASN A 52 4.63 -15.87 -11.94
N SER A 53 3.45 -15.68 -12.53
CA SER A 53 3.12 -14.62 -13.48
C SER A 53 2.63 -13.37 -12.76
N GLU A 54 2.10 -13.53 -11.55
CA GLU A 54 1.52 -12.43 -10.80
C GLU A 54 2.46 -11.96 -9.70
N LEU A 55 3.09 -10.81 -9.96
CA LEU A 55 3.83 -10.06 -8.96
C LEU A 55 2.94 -8.98 -8.37
N THR A 56 2.79 -9.03 -7.06
CA THR A 56 2.15 -8.00 -6.25
C THR A 56 3.20 -7.29 -5.41
N GLY A 57 3.15 -5.96 -5.39
CA GLY A 57 3.99 -5.13 -4.53
C GLY A 57 3.16 -4.12 -3.75
N ASN A 58 3.51 -3.92 -2.48
CA ASN A 58 2.94 -2.89 -1.65
C ASN A 58 4.01 -2.05 -0.97
N PHE A 59 3.67 -0.79 -0.75
CA PHE A 59 4.48 0.18 -0.03
C PHE A 59 3.55 0.96 0.90
N ASP A 60 3.80 0.91 2.20
CA ASP A 60 3.03 1.65 3.19
C ASP A 60 3.95 2.61 3.94
N LEU A 61 3.57 3.88 4.02
CA LEU A 61 4.15 4.85 4.94
C LEU A 61 3.19 5.04 6.12
N ASN A 62 3.66 4.72 7.32
CA ASN A 62 2.87 4.76 8.53
C ASN A 62 3.46 5.77 9.51
N TYR A 63 2.60 6.55 10.15
CA TYR A 63 3.00 7.56 11.13
C TYR A 63 1.94 7.75 12.20
N LYS A 64 2.38 8.15 13.39
CA LYS A 64 1.53 8.46 14.54
C LYS A 64 1.29 9.97 14.60
N ILE A 65 0.03 10.37 14.76
CA ILE A 65 -0.34 11.72 15.19
C ILE A 65 -1.22 11.58 16.43
N LYS A 66 -0.75 12.12 17.57
CA LYS A 66 -1.40 11.95 18.88
C LYS A 66 -1.63 10.46 19.17
N ASP A 67 -2.87 10.03 19.40
CA ASP A 67 -3.20 8.66 19.79
C ASP A 67 -3.55 7.75 18.60
N PHE A 68 -3.51 8.27 17.37
CA PHE A 68 -3.90 7.55 16.17
C PHE A 68 -2.72 7.29 15.25
N PHE A 69 -2.79 6.15 14.57
CA PHE A 69 -1.85 5.81 13.51
C PHE A 69 -2.52 6.01 12.15
N TYR A 70 -1.78 6.60 11.24
CA TYR A 70 -2.21 6.89 9.88
C TYR A 70 -1.28 6.16 8.92
N LYS A 71 -1.85 5.67 7.83
CA LYS A 71 -1.15 4.99 6.76
C LYS A 71 -1.47 5.66 5.44
N VAL A 72 -0.45 5.87 4.62
CA VAL A 72 -0.58 6.14 3.19
C VAL A 72 0.03 4.97 2.46
N GLY A 73 -0.80 4.21 1.76
CA GLY A 73 -0.39 3.00 1.06
C GLY A 73 -0.43 3.15 -0.46
N PHE A 74 0.47 2.44 -1.12
CA PHE A 74 0.47 2.21 -2.55
C PHE A 74 0.57 0.71 -2.81
N PHE A 75 -0.25 0.22 -3.73
CA PHE A 75 -0.29 -1.19 -4.11
C PHE A 75 -0.30 -1.33 -5.62
N ALA A 76 0.38 -2.34 -6.14
CA ALA A 76 0.37 -2.68 -7.54
C ALA A 76 0.30 -4.21 -7.72
N GLN A 77 -0.62 -4.67 -8.56
CA GLN A 77 -0.82 -6.06 -8.92
C GLN A 77 -0.78 -6.21 -10.45
N GLY A 78 -0.07 -7.22 -10.94
CA GLY A 78 0.12 -7.51 -12.37
C GLY A 78 1.44 -7.00 -12.99
N GLY A 79 2.39 -6.56 -12.16
CA GLY A 79 3.79 -6.30 -12.55
C GLY A 79 4.07 -5.21 -13.61
N VAL A 80 5.35 -5.09 -13.98
CA VAL A 80 5.85 -4.20 -15.07
C VAL A 80 5.68 -4.85 -16.45
N LEU A 81 5.51 -6.18 -16.49
CA LEU A 81 5.42 -6.99 -17.70
C LEU A 81 3.97 -7.19 -18.22
N LYS A 82 2.98 -6.44 -17.72
CA LYS A 82 1.55 -6.61 -18.06
C LYS A 82 1.11 -8.09 -18.01
N GLN A 83 1.51 -8.81 -16.96
CA GLN A 83 0.93 -10.12 -16.69
C GLN A 83 -0.31 -9.89 -15.85
N PHE A 84 -1.48 -10.11 -16.45
CA PHE A 84 -2.73 -10.14 -15.72
C PHE A 84 -2.70 -11.34 -14.76
N GLY A 85 -3.20 -11.13 -13.54
CA GLY A 85 -3.42 -12.24 -12.61
C GLY A 85 -4.47 -13.22 -13.14
N GLU A 86 -4.69 -14.32 -12.44
CA GLU A 86 -5.73 -15.32 -12.78
C GLU A 86 -7.12 -14.69 -12.98
N SER A 87 -7.37 -13.52 -12.38
CA SER A 87 -8.61 -12.78 -12.48
C SER A 87 -8.74 -11.90 -13.73
N GLY A 88 -7.69 -11.75 -14.55
CA GLY A 88 -7.69 -10.85 -15.70
C GLY A 88 -7.57 -9.37 -15.33
N TYR A 89 -7.13 -9.04 -14.10
CA TYR A 89 -6.95 -7.66 -13.65
C TYR A 89 -5.48 -7.29 -13.46
N SER A 90 -5.12 -6.08 -13.88
CA SER A 90 -3.88 -5.41 -13.52
C SER A 90 -4.24 -4.04 -12.98
N PHE A 91 -3.89 -3.76 -11.73
CA PHE A 91 -4.35 -2.53 -11.10
C PHE A 91 -3.38 -2.00 -10.06
N ARG A 92 -3.60 -0.74 -9.73
CA ARG A 92 -2.88 0.00 -8.71
C ARG A 92 -3.90 0.60 -7.76
N LYS A 93 -3.49 0.73 -6.50
CA LYS A 93 -4.30 1.43 -5.50
C LYS A 93 -3.45 2.45 -4.76
N ILE A 94 -4.13 3.50 -4.31
CA ILE A 94 -3.64 4.43 -3.31
C ILE A 94 -4.67 4.44 -2.18
N ASP A 95 -4.21 4.28 -0.95
CA ASP A 95 -5.08 4.30 0.22
C ASP A 95 -4.58 5.28 1.29
N ILE A 96 -5.53 5.85 2.01
CA ILE A 96 -5.29 6.63 3.22
C ILE A 96 -6.11 5.99 4.31
N SER A 97 -5.43 5.48 5.33
CA SER A 97 -6.06 4.65 6.36
C SER A 97 -5.74 5.14 7.75
N ILE A 98 -6.66 4.91 8.69
CA ILE A 98 -6.47 5.13 10.12
C ILE A 98 -6.46 3.77 10.81
N GLY A 99 -5.67 3.66 11.88
CA GLY A 99 -5.43 2.38 12.51
C GLY A 99 -4.94 2.44 13.93
N LYS A 100 -4.69 1.24 14.45
CA LYS A 100 -4.06 1.01 15.75
C LYS A 100 -2.84 0.14 15.57
N ARG A 101 -1.86 0.35 16.46
CA ARG A 101 -0.63 -0.44 16.55
C ARG A 101 -0.47 -0.97 17.97
N ILE A 102 -0.07 -2.23 18.06
CA ILE A 102 0.43 -2.86 19.27
C ILE A 102 1.92 -3.09 19.04
N LEU A 103 2.73 -2.51 19.91
CA LEU A 103 4.19 -2.63 19.87
C LEU A 103 4.67 -3.40 21.10
N SER A 104 5.51 -4.38 20.84
CA SER A 104 6.30 -5.11 21.84
C SER A 104 7.79 -5.02 21.45
N GLU A 105 8.66 -5.51 22.32
CA GLU A 105 10.09 -5.64 22.05
C GLU A 105 10.34 -6.59 20.87
N TRP A 106 9.59 -7.68 20.80
CA TRP A 106 9.82 -8.77 19.85
C TRP A 106 8.95 -8.68 18.59
N PHE A 107 7.81 -8.00 18.68
CA PHE A 107 6.85 -7.95 17.59
C PHE A 107 6.13 -6.61 17.50
N HIS A 108 5.57 -6.38 16.33
CA HIS A 108 4.72 -5.25 16.01
C HIS A 108 3.52 -5.80 15.24
N SER A 109 2.31 -5.51 15.74
CA SER A 109 1.08 -5.73 14.99
C SER A 109 0.35 -4.42 14.74
N SER A 110 -0.23 -4.25 13.56
CA SER A 110 -1.05 -3.07 13.24
C SER A 110 -2.26 -3.43 12.41
N LEU A 111 -3.35 -2.71 12.62
CA LEU A 111 -4.59 -2.81 11.84
C LEU A 111 -4.93 -1.42 11.32
N PHE A 112 -5.11 -1.32 10.01
CA PHE A 112 -5.50 -0.10 9.31
C PHE A 112 -6.78 -0.32 8.51
N ILE A 113 -7.65 0.67 8.52
CA ILE A 113 -8.87 0.69 7.71
C ILE A 113 -9.01 2.08 7.08
N GLY A 114 -9.39 2.14 5.80
CA GLY A 114 -9.50 3.43 5.13
C GLY A 114 -10.06 3.40 3.72
N PRO A 115 -10.47 4.57 3.21
CA PRO A 115 -10.84 4.73 1.81
C PRO A 115 -9.66 4.46 0.89
N THR A 116 -9.97 3.90 -0.27
CA THR A 116 -9.00 3.60 -1.32
C THR A 116 -9.47 4.10 -2.66
N PHE A 117 -8.54 4.57 -3.48
CA PHE A 117 -8.75 4.79 -4.90
C PHE A 117 -8.00 3.72 -5.69
N ILE A 118 -8.71 3.01 -6.56
CA ILE A 118 -8.19 1.91 -7.37
C ILE A 118 -8.34 2.27 -8.83
N TYR A 119 -7.31 1.98 -9.63
CA TYR A 119 -7.33 2.21 -11.06
C TYR A 119 -6.48 1.16 -11.77
N GLY A 120 -6.92 0.73 -12.94
CA GLY A 120 -6.26 -0.36 -13.63
C GLY A 120 -6.86 -0.70 -14.99
N GLU A 121 -6.44 -1.85 -15.49
CA GLU A 121 -6.89 -2.48 -16.72
C GLU A 121 -7.55 -3.82 -16.36
N LYS A 122 -8.64 -4.14 -17.06
CA LYS A 122 -9.32 -5.42 -17.04
C LYS A 122 -9.25 -6.04 -18.43
N GLU A 123 -8.80 -7.27 -18.51
CA GLU A 123 -8.83 -8.07 -19.74
C GLU A 123 -10.26 -8.46 -20.10
N GLN A 124 -10.67 -8.19 -21.34
CA GLN A 124 -11.93 -8.66 -21.91
C GLN A 124 -11.72 -9.78 -22.92
N THR A 125 -10.56 -9.80 -23.58
CA THR A 125 -10.11 -10.81 -24.54
C THR A 125 -8.59 -10.73 -24.60
N MET A 126 -7.90 -11.76 -25.14
CA MET A 126 -6.44 -11.84 -25.23
C MET A 126 -5.70 -10.58 -25.74
N THR A 127 -6.37 -9.69 -26.47
CA THR A 127 -5.81 -8.44 -27.01
C THR A 127 -6.58 -7.17 -26.64
N ASN A 128 -7.73 -7.29 -25.95
CA ASN A 128 -8.61 -6.17 -25.64
C ASN A 128 -8.71 -5.94 -24.13
N TYR A 129 -8.45 -4.69 -23.75
CA TYR A 129 -8.41 -4.26 -22.36
C TYR A 129 -9.31 -3.05 -22.14
N THR A 130 -10.05 -3.06 -21.04
CA THR A 130 -10.84 -1.92 -20.59
C THR A 130 -10.23 -1.32 -19.34
N THR A 131 -9.99 -0.02 -19.34
CA THR A 131 -9.54 0.70 -18.16
C THR A 131 -10.69 0.89 -17.19
N PHE A 132 -10.41 0.79 -15.89
CA PHE A 132 -11.38 1.09 -14.84
C PHE A 132 -10.76 1.97 -13.77
N ASN A 133 -11.61 2.68 -13.05
CA ASN A 133 -11.28 3.32 -11.79
C ASN A 133 -12.47 3.17 -10.84
N THR A 134 -12.18 3.04 -9.56
CA THR A 134 -13.20 2.88 -8.55
C THR A 134 -12.70 3.34 -7.19
N VAL A 135 -13.63 3.54 -6.28
CA VAL A 135 -13.36 3.79 -4.87
C VAL A 135 -13.76 2.57 -4.06
N GLY A 136 -13.04 2.34 -2.97
CA GLY A 136 -13.25 1.19 -2.12
C GLY A 136 -12.92 1.47 -0.67
N LEU A 137 -13.10 0.44 0.15
CA LEU A 137 -12.67 0.42 1.53
C LEU A 137 -11.66 -0.70 1.71
N GLU A 138 -10.52 -0.38 2.30
CA GLU A 138 -9.47 -1.34 2.63
C GLU A 138 -9.43 -1.64 4.11
N ALA A 139 -9.06 -2.88 4.41
CA ALA A 139 -8.51 -3.29 5.68
C ALA A 139 -7.13 -3.92 5.46
N ASN A 140 -6.18 -3.59 6.32
CA ASN A 140 -4.82 -4.13 6.28
C ASN A 140 -4.36 -4.47 7.70
N LEU A 141 -4.07 -5.74 7.93
CA LEU A 141 -3.52 -6.28 9.17
C LEU A 141 -2.06 -6.66 8.92
N GLN A 142 -1.14 -6.13 9.73
CA GLN A 142 0.29 -6.43 9.66
C GLN A 142 0.72 -7.14 10.95
N LEU A 143 1.55 -8.17 10.81
CA LEU A 143 2.30 -8.78 11.90
C LEU A 143 3.78 -8.85 11.51
N LEU A 144 4.63 -8.21 12.30
CA LEU A 144 6.04 -8.00 12.02
C LEU A 144 6.86 -8.47 13.23
N LEU A 145 7.81 -9.37 13.01
CA LEU A 145 8.84 -9.72 13.98
C LEU A 145 9.96 -8.67 13.89
N ARG A 146 10.37 -8.12 15.02
CA ARG A 146 11.42 -7.12 15.10
C ARG A 146 12.76 -7.83 15.27
N ILE A 147 13.63 -7.68 14.28
CA ILE A 147 15.00 -8.24 14.33
C ILE A 147 15.94 -7.21 14.96
N ALA A 148 15.71 -5.94 14.65
CA ALA A 148 16.35 -4.79 15.27
C ALA A 148 15.27 -3.77 15.65
N ASN A 149 15.63 -2.76 16.44
CA ASN A 149 14.66 -1.74 16.85
C ASN A 149 14.00 -1.08 15.64
N GLU A 150 14.77 -0.80 14.59
CA GLU A 150 14.32 -0.15 13.37
C GLU A 150 13.83 -1.12 12.29
N VAL A 151 14.22 -2.40 12.33
CA VAL A 151 14.01 -3.33 11.21
C VAL A 151 13.24 -4.57 11.64
N GLY A 152 12.26 -4.96 10.82
CA GLY A 152 11.49 -6.17 11.04
C GLY A 152 11.09 -6.87 9.75
N ILE A 153 10.67 -8.12 9.90
CA ILE A 153 10.13 -8.94 8.83
C ILE A 153 8.85 -9.60 9.32
N GLY A 154 7.88 -9.78 8.45
CA GLY A 154 6.69 -10.53 8.81
C GLY A 154 5.72 -10.62 7.66
N PHE A 155 4.43 -10.70 7.98
CA PHE A 155 3.38 -10.88 6.99
C PHE A 155 2.25 -9.88 7.21
N GLY A 156 1.58 -9.54 6.14
CA GLY A 156 0.34 -8.80 6.18
C GLY A 156 -0.76 -9.51 5.43
N ILE A 157 -1.98 -9.31 5.90
CA ILE A 157 -3.19 -9.68 5.19
C ILE A 157 -3.90 -8.37 4.85
N TYR A 158 -4.31 -8.24 3.60
CA TYR A 158 -5.05 -7.08 3.14
C TYR A 158 -6.30 -7.52 2.41
N GLY A 159 -7.31 -6.67 2.49
CA GLY A 159 -8.57 -6.84 1.78
C GLY A 159 -9.06 -5.49 1.30
N ASN A 160 -9.69 -5.48 0.14
CA ASN A 160 -10.37 -4.32 -0.39
C ASN A 160 -11.73 -4.71 -0.94
N ILE A 161 -12.75 -3.99 -0.50
CA ILE A 161 -14.10 -4.10 -1.03
C ILE A 161 -14.36 -2.87 -1.88
N ASN A 162 -14.69 -3.10 -3.14
CA ASN A 162 -15.02 -2.07 -4.12
C ASN A 162 -16.02 -2.61 -5.16
N TYR A 163 -16.57 -1.72 -5.98
CA TYR A 163 -17.63 -2.03 -6.94
C TYR A 163 -17.16 -2.77 -8.20
N GLU A 164 -15.87 -2.71 -8.55
CA GLU A 164 -15.35 -3.31 -9.78
C GLU A 164 -14.80 -4.72 -9.55
N HIS A 165 -13.93 -4.87 -8.56
CA HIS A 165 -13.27 -6.13 -8.22
C HIS A 165 -12.79 -6.11 -6.77
N SER A 166 -13.56 -6.72 -5.86
CA SER A 166 -13.12 -6.91 -4.48
C SER A 166 -12.03 -7.97 -4.43
N PHE A 167 -10.96 -7.71 -3.67
CA PHE A 167 -9.79 -8.60 -3.59
C PHE A 167 -9.28 -8.72 -2.16
N ALA A 168 -8.63 -9.83 -1.86
CA ALA A 168 -7.91 -10.04 -0.61
C ALA A 168 -6.65 -10.84 -0.89
N GLY A 169 -5.63 -10.64 -0.07
CA GLY A 169 -4.35 -11.32 -0.25
C GLY A 169 -3.48 -11.25 0.97
N ALA A 170 -2.36 -11.95 0.89
CA ALA A 170 -1.29 -11.90 1.88
C ALA A 170 0.00 -11.41 1.21
N SER A 171 0.88 -10.79 1.99
CA SER A 171 2.18 -10.33 1.51
C SER A 171 3.24 -10.52 2.59
N LEU A 172 4.45 -10.85 2.16
CA LEU A 172 5.61 -10.80 3.03
C LEU A 172 6.07 -9.35 3.14
N TYR A 173 6.32 -8.89 4.36
CA TYR A 173 6.66 -7.52 4.70
C TYR A 173 8.06 -7.40 5.26
N ILE A 174 8.77 -6.40 4.78
CA ILE A 174 10.00 -5.87 5.37
C ILE A 174 9.65 -4.46 5.88
N THR A 175 9.92 -4.20 7.15
CA THR A 175 9.66 -2.89 7.77
C THR A 175 10.95 -2.20 8.15
N ILE A 176 10.97 -0.87 7.97
CA ILE A 176 12.02 0.02 8.47
C ILE A 176 11.35 1.21 9.16
N GLY A 177 11.67 1.49 10.41
CA GLY A 177 11.08 2.59 11.18
C GLY A 177 12.04 3.19 12.19
N ASN A 178 11.57 4.11 13.03
CA ASN A 178 12.38 4.73 14.09
C ASN A 178 12.39 3.94 15.41
N GLY A 179 11.88 2.72 15.41
CA GLY A 179 11.83 1.83 16.57
C GLY A 179 10.93 2.29 17.73
N LYS A 180 10.21 3.39 17.57
CA LYS A 180 9.20 3.91 18.50
C LYS A 180 7.80 3.46 18.13
#